data_AF-A0A931REA2-F1
#
_entry.id   AF-A0A931REA2-F1
#
_cell.length_a   1.000
_cell.length_b   1.000
_cell.length_c   1.000
_cell.angle_alpha   90.00
_cell.angle_beta   90.00
_cell.angle_gamma   90.00
#
_symmetry.space_group_name_H-M   'P 1'
#
loop_
_entity.id
_entity.type
_entity.pdbx_description
1 polymer ?
#
loop_
_entity_poly.entity_id
_entity_poly.type
_entity_poly.pdbx_seq_one_letter_code
_entity_poly.pdbx_strand_id
1 'polypeptide(L)'
;MKFIFIIIGIIFLFGLLSVYSKQNLLNKKEDSQTLNGSTSSSLNNSTQKHDLFSSSNLKLQLDVPPEFNMKEETSRLILTSPDGKIYVNRNGTQFNDLVSYLDNFDKVTKLEVLEKKEIKINKYQSSVRIYKSTDVSPTGEKIYFIYSDNFVYKLSTSSKELYDDLDQIAKSFKYTP
;
A
#
# COMPACT_ATOMS: atom_id res chain seq x y z
N MET A 1 -6.50 -21.28 50.87
CA MET A 1 -7.23 -21.13 49.58
C MET A 1 -6.57 -20.19 48.57
N LYS A 2 -5.93 -19.07 48.97
CA LYS A 2 -5.30 -18.11 48.01
C LYS A 2 -4.16 -18.70 47.16
N PHE A 3 -3.44 -19.71 47.63
CA PHE A 3 -2.31 -20.32 46.90
C PHE A 3 -2.72 -21.24 45.73
N ILE A 4 -3.95 -21.77 45.72
CA ILE A 4 -4.41 -22.70 44.67
C ILE A 4 -4.65 -21.96 43.35
N PHE A 5 -5.12 -20.71 43.41
CA PHE A 5 -5.38 -19.90 42.21
C PHE A 5 -4.11 -19.49 41.45
N ILE A 6 -2.97 -19.36 42.16
CA ILE A 6 -1.69 -19.00 41.53
C ILE A 6 -1.15 -20.16 40.67
N ILE A 7 -1.32 -21.41 41.13
CA ILE A 7 -0.83 -22.60 40.42
C ILE A 7 -1.63 -22.85 39.13
N ILE A 8 -2.96 -22.64 39.16
CA ILE A 8 -3.83 -22.80 37.98
C ILE A 8 -3.47 -21.77 36.89
N GLY A 9 -3.14 -20.53 37.28
CA GLY A 9 -2.72 -19.49 36.34
C GLY A 9 -1.42 -19.83 35.59
N ILE A 10 -0.45 -20.44 36.28
CA ILE A 10 0.85 -20.81 35.67
C ILE A 10 0.67 -21.95 34.66
N ILE A 11 -0.15 -22.96 34.97
CA ILE A 11 -0.41 -24.07 34.04
C ILE A 11 -1.11 -23.58 32.77
N PHE A 12 -2.03 -22.61 32.89
CA PHE A 12 -2.72 -22.03 31.74
C PHE A 12 -1.77 -21.21 30.84
N LEU A 13 -0.80 -20.50 31.45
CA LEU A 13 0.21 -19.72 30.72
C LEU A 13 1.16 -20.62 29.90
N PHE A 14 1.56 -21.77 30.45
CA PHE A 14 2.40 -22.74 29.72
C PHE A 14 1.65 -23.44 28.57
N GLY A 15 0.34 -23.67 28.71
CA GLY A 15 -0.50 -24.25 27.64
C GLY A 15 -0.54 -23.36 26.39
N LEU A 16 -0.73 -22.04 26.57
CA LEU A 16 -0.82 -21.07 25.47
C LEU A 16 0.51 -20.91 24.71
N LEU A 17 1.66 -21.00 25.39
CA LEU A 17 2.98 -20.94 24.74
C LEU A 17 3.25 -22.16 23.85
N SER A 18 2.70 -23.33 24.17
CA SER A 18 2.91 -24.55 23.37
C SER A 18 2.21 -24.53 22.01
N VAL A 19 1.07 -23.82 21.91
CA VAL A 19 0.31 -23.71 20.66
C VAL A 19 0.99 -22.74 19.68
N TYR A 20 1.66 -21.71 20.20
CA TYR A 20 2.31 -20.69 19.37
C TYR A 20 3.57 -21.21 18.66
N SER A 21 4.31 -22.17 19.24
CA SER A 21 5.56 -22.66 18.61
C SER A 21 5.30 -23.54 17.38
N LYS A 22 4.14 -24.20 17.28
CA LYS A 22 3.85 -25.11 16.16
C LYS A 22 3.48 -24.40 14.85
N GLN A 23 3.05 -23.14 14.88
CA GLN A 23 2.64 -22.43 13.65
C GLN A 23 3.83 -21.87 12.84
N ASN A 24 5.01 -21.70 13.44
CA ASN A 24 6.18 -21.13 12.75
C ASN A 24 7.01 -22.12 11.92
N LEU A 25 6.61 -23.38 11.81
CA LEU A 25 7.38 -24.43 11.11
C LEU A 25 6.89 -24.76 9.68
N LEU A 26 5.84 -24.10 9.18
CA LEU A 26 5.25 -24.41 7.86
C LEU A 26 5.58 -23.43 6.72
N ASN A 27 6.30 -22.33 6.96
CA ASN A 27 6.73 -21.40 5.89
C ASN A 27 8.14 -21.73 5.37
N LYS A 28 8.36 -22.98 4.93
CA LYS A 28 9.63 -23.43 4.36
C LYS A 28 9.50 -23.66 2.84
N LYS A 29 10.27 -22.87 2.10
CA LYS A 29 10.75 -23.07 0.70
C LYS A 29 9.68 -23.14 -0.40
N GLU A 30 9.48 -22.02 -1.09
CA GLU A 30 9.35 -22.03 -2.54
C GLU A 30 10.69 -21.58 -3.14
N ASP A 31 11.32 -22.50 -3.85
CA ASP A 31 12.57 -22.30 -4.57
C ASP A 31 12.33 -21.37 -5.77
N SER A 32 13.10 -20.28 -5.83
CA SER A 32 13.14 -19.36 -6.97
C SER A 32 13.78 -20.04 -8.17
N GLN A 33 13.06 -20.11 -9.30
CA GLN A 33 13.66 -20.42 -10.60
C GLN A 33 14.28 -19.15 -11.18
N THR A 34 15.61 -19.12 -11.24
CA THR A 34 16.40 -18.10 -11.92
C THR A 34 16.41 -18.40 -13.42
N LEU A 35 15.82 -17.53 -14.23
CA LEU A 35 15.90 -17.60 -15.69
C LEU A 35 16.99 -16.63 -16.17
N ASN A 36 18.11 -17.18 -16.63
CA ASN A 36 19.17 -16.42 -17.28
C ASN A 36 18.74 -16.03 -18.71
N GLY A 37 18.49 -14.75 -18.93
CA GLY A 37 18.32 -14.16 -20.26
C GLY A 37 19.26 -12.97 -20.44
N SER A 38 20.43 -13.22 -21.05
CA SER A 38 21.27 -12.15 -21.60
C SER A 38 20.58 -11.58 -22.84
N THR A 39 20.29 -10.28 -22.83
CA THR A 39 19.85 -9.58 -24.05
C THR A 39 20.68 -8.32 -24.25
N SER A 40 21.21 -8.21 -25.46
CA SER A 40 22.07 -7.16 -25.99
C SER A 40 21.40 -5.78 -25.92
N SER A 41 22.13 -4.81 -25.36
CA SER A 41 21.70 -3.41 -25.23
C SER A 41 21.84 -2.66 -26.56
N SER A 42 20.75 -2.61 -27.32
CA SER A 42 20.55 -1.61 -28.36
C SER A 42 20.01 -0.32 -27.73
N LEU A 43 20.78 0.76 -27.81
CA LEU A 43 20.35 2.12 -27.48
C LEU A 43 19.29 2.57 -28.49
N ASN A 44 18.06 2.16 -28.26
CA ASN A 44 16.90 2.82 -28.85
C ASN A 44 16.39 3.84 -27.85
N ASN A 45 16.23 5.09 -28.32
CA ASN A 45 15.44 6.12 -27.66
C ASN A 45 13.99 5.64 -27.59
N SER A 46 13.73 4.73 -26.67
CA SER A 46 12.44 4.13 -26.39
C SER A 46 11.58 5.20 -25.75
N THR A 47 10.59 5.69 -26.49
CA THR A 47 9.43 6.33 -25.88
C THR A 47 8.83 5.27 -24.96
N GLN A 48 9.19 5.27 -23.68
CA GLN A 48 8.77 4.26 -22.72
C GLN A 48 7.24 4.22 -22.76
N LYS A 49 6.72 3.14 -23.33
CA LYS A 49 5.30 2.95 -23.52
C LYS A 49 4.72 2.62 -22.15
N HIS A 50 3.93 3.53 -21.61
CA HIS A 50 3.17 3.25 -20.40
C HIS A 50 2.05 2.26 -20.72
N ASP A 51 1.81 1.33 -19.80
CA ASP A 51 0.73 0.37 -19.91
C ASP A 51 -0.49 0.86 -19.14
N LEU A 52 -1.61 0.93 -19.85
CA LEU A 52 -2.88 1.34 -19.28
C LEU A 52 -3.50 0.17 -18.51
N PHE A 53 -3.33 0.18 -17.19
CA PHE A 53 -3.92 -0.80 -16.29
C PHE A 53 -5.39 -0.47 -15.99
N SER A 54 -6.26 -1.47 -15.99
CA SER A 54 -7.67 -1.34 -15.63
C SER A 54 -8.09 -2.50 -14.74
N SER A 55 -8.68 -2.19 -13.58
CA SER A 55 -9.14 -3.19 -12.62
C SER A 55 -10.65 -3.13 -12.44
N SER A 56 -11.31 -4.28 -12.63
CA SER A 56 -12.74 -4.45 -12.36
C SER A 56 -13.07 -4.57 -10.87
N ASN A 57 -12.16 -5.12 -10.05
CA ASN A 57 -12.38 -5.24 -8.59
C ASN A 57 -12.21 -3.89 -7.89
N LEU A 58 -11.15 -3.17 -8.24
CA LEU A 58 -10.84 -1.86 -7.67
C LEU A 58 -11.59 -0.73 -8.36
N LYS A 59 -12.27 -0.97 -9.48
CA LYS A 59 -13.08 0.04 -10.18
C LYS A 59 -12.24 1.27 -10.55
N LEU A 60 -11.04 1.03 -11.05
CA LEU A 60 -10.09 2.08 -11.41
C LEU A 60 -9.34 1.76 -12.71
N GLN A 61 -8.75 2.81 -13.27
CA GLN A 61 -7.80 2.78 -14.36
C GLN A 61 -6.60 3.66 -14.01
N LEU A 62 -5.40 3.19 -14.34
CA LEU A 62 -4.11 3.86 -14.07
C LEU A 62 -3.18 3.72 -15.26
N ASP A 63 -2.38 4.74 -15.49
CA ASP A 63 -1.22 4.68 -16.38
C ASP A 63 0.00 4.25 -15.56
N VAL A 64 0.51 3.05 -15.82
CA VAL A 64 1.58 2.43 -15.01
C VAL A 64 2.85 2.31 -15.86
N PRO A 65 4.00 2.80 -15.37
CA PRO A 65 5.27 2.62 -16.06
C PRO A 65 5.62 1.13 -16.24
N PRO A 66 6.23 0.74 -17.37
CA PRO A 66 6.46 -0.67 -17.73
C PRO A 66 7.44 -1.41 -16.81
N GLU A 67 8.22 -0.71 -16.00
CA GLU A 67 9.15 -1.28 -15.01
C GLU A 67 8.46 -1.90 -13.79
N PHE A 68 7.16 -1.65 -13.60
CA PHE A 68 6.42 -2.20 -12.46
C PHE A 68 5.82 -3.57 -12.78
N ASN A 69 6.13 -4.55 -11.94
CA ASN A 69 5.37 -5.78 -11.86
C ASN A 69 4.11 -5.55 -11.02
N MET A 70 2.96 -5.97 -11.53
CA MET A 70 1.65 -5.72 -10.91
C MET A 70 1.07 -6.99 -10.30
N LYS A 71 0.59 -6.91 -9.06
CA LYS A 71 -0.20 -7.95 -8.40
C LYS A 71 -1.47 -7.35 -7.82
N GLU A 72 -2.62 -7.79 -8.33
CA GLU A 72 -3.93 -7.39 -7.82
C GLU A 72 -4.44 -8.39 -6.77
N GLU A 73 -4.99 -7.85 -5.69
CA GLU A 73 -5.70 -8.52 -4.61
C GLU A 73 -7.09 -7.85 -4.49
N THR A 74 -8.01 -8.45 -3.72
CA THR A 74 -9.43 -8.05 -3.68
C THR A 74 -9.67 -6.54 -3.47
N SER A 75 -8.88 -5.90 -2.61
CA SER A 75 -9.02 -4.47 -2.28
C SER A 75 -7.71 -3.68 -2.44
N ARG A 76 -6.70 -4.29 -3.06
CA ARG A 76 -5.35 -3.74 -3.16
C ARG A 76 -4.68 -4.12 -4.46
N LEU A 77 -3.99 -3.17 -5.09
CA LEU A 77 -3.02 -3.42 -6.15
C LEU A 77 -1.63 -3.09 -5.61
N ILE A 78 -0.67 -3.97 -5.88
CA ILE A 78 0.73 -3.84 -5.49
C ILE A 78 1.56 -3.70 -6.76
N LEU A 79 2.24 -2.57 -6.91
CA LEU A 79 3.19 -2.31 -7.99
C LEU A 79 4.60 -2.48 -7.42
N THR A 80 5.41 -3.37 -7.99
CA THR A 80 6.77 -3.68 -7.50
C THR A 80 7.81 -3.38 -8.56
N SER A 81 8.82 -2.58 -8.20
CA SER A 81 10.01 -2.29 -9.01
C SER A 81 11.29 -2.57 -8.19
N PRO A 82 12.50 -2.46 -8.77
CA PRO A 82 13.75 -2.58 -8.02
C PRO A 82 13.88 -1.57 -6.88
N ASP A 83 13.30 -0.37 -7.04
CA ASP A 83 13.42 0.73 -6.06
C ASP A 83 12.37 0.67 -4.94
N GLY A 84 11.43 -0.28 -5.01
CA GLY A 84 10.48 -0.54 -3.94
C GLY A 84 9.09 -0.93 -4.42
N LYS A 85 8.08 -0.47 -3.66
CA LYS A 85 6.68 -0.80 -3.90
C LYS A 85 5.79 0.43 -3.83
N ILE A 86 4.80 0.48 -4.71
CA ILE A 86 3.64 1.37 -4.61
C ILE A 86 2.42 0.51 -4.30
N TYR A 87 1.65 0.93 -3.30
CA TYR A 87 0.42 0.27 -2.89
C TYR A 87 -0.77 1.13 -3.27
N VAL A 88 -1.75 0.55 -3.96
CA VAL A 88 -3.03 1.20 -4.28
C VAL A 88 -4.14 0.45 -3.54
N ASN A 89 -4.73 1.06 -2.53
CA ASN A 89 -5.80 0.46 -1.73
C ASN A 89 -7.12 1.16 -2.01
N ARG A 90 -8.21 0.39 -2.13
CA ARG A 90 -9.58 0.94 -2.20
C ARG A 90 -10.28 0.71 -0.87
N ASN A 91 -10.59 1.80 -0.16
CA ASN A 91 -11.27 1.73 1.12
C ASN A 91 -12.68 2.29 0.99
N GLY A 92 -13.70 1.51 1.34
CA GLY A 92 -15.07 2.01 1.48
C GLY A 92 -15.16 2.99 2.66
N THR A 93 -16.03 3.99 2.56
CA THR A 93 -16.23 4.95 3.63
C THR A 93 -17.69 5.38 3.78
N GLN A 94 -18.03 5.80 5.00
CA GLN A 94 -19.31 6.40 5.35
C GLN A 94 -19.28 7.94 5.30
N PHE A 95 -18.13 8.55 4.99
CA PHE A 95 -18.00 10.00 4.89
C PHE A 95 -18.40 10.48 3.49
N ASN A 96 -19.09 11.62 3.43
CA ASN A 96 -19.60 12.22 2.19
C ASN A 96 -18.55 13.04 1.43
N ASP A 97 -17.39 13.26 2.03
CA ASP A 97 -16.32 14.07 1.46
C ASP A 97 -14.94 13.63 1.99
N LEU A 98 -13.89 14.03 1.27
CA LEU A 98 -12.52 13.65 1.62
C LEU A 98 -12.03 14.31 2.90
N VAL A 99 -12.48 15.53 3.22
CA VAL A 99 -12.00 16.27 4.41
C VAL A 99 -12.43 15.56 5.68
N SER A 100 -13.72 15.21 5.77
CA SER A 100 -14.30 14.44 6.87
C SER A 100 -13.62 13.08 7.04
N TYR A 101 -13.32 12.39 5.93
CA TYR A 101 -12.56 11.12 5.97
C TYR A 101 -11.17 11.32 6.57
N LEU A 102 -10.44 12.32 6.09
CA LEU A 102 -9.06 12.56 6.51
C LEU A 102 -8.97 13.06 7.95
N ASP A 103 -9.91 13.89 8.41
CA ASP A 103 -9.97 14.31 9.81
C ASP A 103 -10.15 13.13 10.76
N ASN A 104 -10.98 12.14 10.37
CA ASN A 104 -11.11 10.90 11.12
C ASN A 104 -9.84 10.04 11.03
N PHE A 105 -9.26 9.92 9.83
CA PHE A 105 -8.02 9.17 9.61
C PHE A 105 -6.88 9.71 10.50
N ASP A 106 -6.72 11.02 10.60
CA ASP A 106 -5.67 11.66 11.39
C ASP A 106 -5.88 11.44 12.90
N LYS A 107 -7.14 11.52 13.38
CA LYS A 107 -7.50 11.23 14.77
C LYS A 107 -7.17 9.78 15.17
N VAL A 108 -7.41 8.83 14.27
CA VAL A 108 -7.23 7.39 14.54
C VAL A 108 -5.76 6.99 14.44
N THR A 109 -5.06 7.44 13.40
CA THR A 109 -3.71 6.97 13.09
C THR A 109 -2.61 7.70 13.85
N LYS A 110 -2.85 8.94 14.29
CA LYS A 110 -1.89 9.78 15.02
C LYS A 110 -0.54 9.93 14.29
N LEU A 111 -0.55 9.87 12.96
CA LEU A 111 0.66 10.05 12.16
C LEU A 111 1.03 11.54 12.08
N GLU A 112 2.32 11.85 12.18
CA GLU A 112 2.83 13.22 12.04
C GLU A 112 2.92 13.57 10.54
N VAL A 113 2.11 14.53 10.11
CA VAL A 113 2.10 15.04 8.73
C VAL A 113 3.17 16.12 8.59
N LEU A 114 4.15 15.89 7.71
CA LEU A 114 5.20 16.86 7.39
C LEU A 114 4.75 17.83 6.30
N GLU A 115 4.06 17.32 5.28
CA GLU A 115 3.52 18.11 4.19
C GLU A 115 2.10 17.65 3.89
N LYS A 116 1.20 18.61 3.67
CA LYS A 116 -0.15 18.39 3.17
C LYS A 116 -0.41 19.36 2.03
N LYS A 117 -0.91 18.83 0.92
CA LYS A 117 -1.38 19.64 -0.20
C LYS A 117 -2.72 19.11 -0.70
N GLU A 118 -3.66 20.02 -0.87
CA GLU A 118 -4.91 19.74 -1.57
C GLU A 118 -4.70 19.91 -3.06
N ILE A 119 -5.13 18.92 -3.83
CA ILE A 119 -4.95 18.89 -5.28
C ILE A 119 -6.22 18.37 -5.92
N LYS A 120 -6.44 18.71 -7.18
CA LYS A 120 -7.46 18.07 -8.01
C LYS A 120 -6.76 17.14 -8.98
N ILE A 121 -7.06 15.86 -8.89
CA ILE A 121 -6.67 14.86 -9.88
C ILE A 121 -7.88 14.66 -10.77
N ASN A 122 -7.80 15.12 -12.02
CA ASN A 122 -8.94 15.15 -12.93
C ASN A 122 -10.14 15.89 -12.29
N LYS A 123 -11.27 15.19 -12.11
CA LYS A 123 -12.48 15.72 -11.47
C LYS A 123 -12.63 15.34 -10.00
N TYR A 124 -11.67 14.62 -9.42
CA TYR A 124 -11.78 14.04 -8.08
C TYR A 124 -11.20 14.98 -7.02
N GLN A 125 -11.83 15.02 -5.86
CA GLN A 125 -11.25 15.66 -4.67
C GLN A 125 -10.06 14.80 -4.21
N SER A 126 -8.91 15.42 -4.00
CA SER A 126 -7.70 14.68 -3.64
C SER A 126 -6.80 15.45 -2.68
N SER A 127 -6.00 14.71 -1.92
CA SER A 127 -4.95 15.28 -1.06
C SER A 127 -3.71 14.41 -1.15
N VAL A 128 -2.55 15.05 -1.33
CA VAL A 128 -1.25 14.40 -1.18
C VAL A 128 -0.67 14.80 0.17
N ARG A 129 -0.09 13.82 0.86
CA ARG A 129 0.51 14.00 2.18
C ARG A 129 1.83 13.26 2.27
N ILE A 130 2.80 13.88 2.92
CA ILE A 130 4.07 13.24 3.30
C ILE A 130 4.07 13.10 4.82
N TYR A 131 4.18 11.87 5.28
CA TYR A 131 4.22 11.52 6.69
C TYR A 131 5.65 11.29 7.15
N LYS A 132 5.92 11.66 8.41
CA LYS A 132 7.21 11.43 9.04
C LYS A 132 7.48 9.93 9.18
N SER A 133 8.77 9.63 9.23
CA SER A 133 9.26 8.32 9.66
C SER A 133 8.66 7.91 11.01
N THR A 134 8.27 6.64 11.11
CA THR A 134 7.76 5.98 12.33
C THR A 134 8.47 4.65 12.51
N ASP A 135 8.31 4.01 13.67
CA ASP A 135 8.87 2.67 13.92
C ASP A 135 8.41 1.62 12.90
N VAL A 136 7.24 1.83 12.28
CA VAL A 136 6.66 0.95 11.24
C VAL A 136 6.96 1.41 9.81
N SER A 137 7.41 2.65 9.61
CA SER A 137 7.78 3.22 8.31
C SER A 137 9.01 4.13 8.47
N PRO A 138 10.23 3.55 8.53
CA PRO A 138 11.44 4.27 8.94
C PRO A 138 11.89 5.37 7.96
N THR A 139 11.36 5.38 6.74
CA THR A 139 11.70 6.35 5.69
C THR A 139 10.67 7.46 5.52
N GLY A 140 9.54 7.40 6.23
CA GLY A 140 8.35 8.19 5.95
C GLY A 140 7.55 7.61 4.78
N GLU A 141 6.34 8.12 4.56
CA GLU A 141 5.45 7.63 3.51
C GLU A 141 4.82 8.81 2.77
N LYS A 142 4.84 8.76 1.42
CA LYS A 142 4.06 9.67 0.58
C LYS A 142 2.76 8.98 0.20
N ILE A 143 1.64 9.67 0.42
CA ILE A 143 0.30 9.11 0.24
C ILE A 143 -0.56 10.09 -0.55
N TYR A 144 -1.20 9.59 -1.59
CA TYR A 144 -2.34 10.22 -2.25
C TYR A 144 -3.63 9.62 -1.74
N PHE A 145 -4.57 10.48 -1.37
CA PHE A 145 -5.95 10.14 -1.06
C PHE A 145 -6.85 10.74 -2.12
N ILE A 146 -7.64 9.89 -2.79
CA ILE A 146 -8.54 10.30 -3.88
C ILE A 146 -9.95 9.80 -3.56
N TYR A 147 -10.92 10.71 -3.46
CA TYR A 147 -12.30 10.39 -3.11
C TYR A 147 -13.18 10.23 -4.36
N SER A 148 -13.92 9.12 -4.44
CA SER A 148 -14.89 8.85 -5.51
C SER A 148 -15.96 7.87 -5.03
N ASP A 149 -17.23 8.23 -5.18
CA ASP A 149 -18.40 7.36 -4.94
C ASP A 149 -18.38 6.61 -3.59
N ASN A 150 -18.19 7.32 -2.48
CA ASN A 150 -18.06 6.72 -1.13
C ASN A 150 -16.87 5.76 -0.97
N PHE A 151 -15.86 5.84 -1.84
CA PHE A 151 -14.57 5.19 -1.68
C PHE A 151 -13.45 6.21 -1.59
N VAL A 152 -12.43 5.88 -0.80
CA VAL A 152 -11.13 6.57 -0.78
C VAL A 152 -10.07 5.61 -1.30
N TYR A 153 -9.46 6.01 -2.41
CA TYR A 153 -8.29 5.35 -2.97
C TYR A 153 -7.04 5.91 -2.30
N LYS A 154 -6.26 5.03 -1.68
CA LYS A 154 -4.99 5.34 -1.03
C LYS A 154 -3.85 4.79 -1.87
N LEU A 155 -3.15 5.66 -2.60
CA LEU A 155 -1.93 5.31 -3.34
C LEU A 155 -0.73 5.73 -2.50
N SER A 156 0.19 4.83 -2.17
CA SER A 156 1.30 5.17 -1.29
C SER A 156 2.58 4.41 -1.55
N THR A 157 3.70 5.02 -1.15
CA THR A 157 5.01 4.38 -1.10
C THR A 157 5.83 4.94 0.06
N SER A 158 6.64 4.06 0.66
CA SER A 158 7.68 4.43 1.62
C SER A 158 9.05 4.66 0.96
N SER A 159 9.21 4.32 -0.32
CA SER A 159 10.46 4.54 -1.06
C SER A 159 10.47 5.95 -1.65
N LYS A 160 11.45 6.77 -1.29
CA LYS A 160 11.58 8.13 -1.80
C LYS A 160 11.92 8.16 -3.30
N GLU A 161 12.64 7.16 -3.78
CA GLU A 161 12.98 7.01 -5.20
C GLU A 161 11.73 6.84 -6.07
N LEU A 162 10.63 6.35 -5.50
CA LEU A 162 9.35 6.13 -6.21
C LEU A 162 8.39 7.32 -6.11
N TYR A 163 8.80 8.47 -5.58
CA TYR A 163 7.90 9.60 -5.38
C TYR A 163 7.41 10.24 -6.68
N ASP A 164 8.26 10.27 -7.70
CA ASP A 164 7.90 10.83 -9.02
C ASP A 164 7.00 9.86 -9.80
N ASP A 165 7.30 8.56 -9.74
CA ASP A 165 6.44 7.52 -10.32
C ASP A 165 5.06 7.51 -9.67
N LEU A 166 5.01 7.60 -8.33
CA LEU A 166 3.76 7.72 -7.60
C LEU A 166 2.98 8.96 -8.03
N ASP A 167 3.65 10.09 -8.26
CA ASP A 167 3.00 11.33 -8.72
C ASP A 167 2.40 11.16 -10.11
N GLN A 168 3.10 10.49 -11.02
CA GLN A 168 2.61 10.21 -12.37
C GLN A 168 1.42 9.24 -12.36
N ILE A 169 1.55 8.12 -11.63
CA ILE A 169 0.50 7.12 -11.47
C ILE A 169 -0.74 7.73 -10.80
N ALA A 170 -0.56 8.57 -9.77
CA ALA A 170 -1.68 9.24 -9.12
C ALA A 170 -2.39 10.21 -10.06
N LYS A 171 -1.67 10.99 -10.86
CA LYS A 171 -2.27 11.93 -11.83
C LYS A 171 -3.10 11.23 -12.92
N SER A 172 -2.74 10.00 -13.28
CA SER A 172 -3.48 9.22 -14.29
C SER A 172 -4.72 8.52 -13.75
N PHE A 173 -4.98 8.60 -12.43
CA PHE A 173 -6.11 7.94 -11.79
C PHE A 173 -7.46 8.31 -12.42
N LYS A 174 -8.23 7.27 -12.74
CA LYS A 174 -9.62 7.39 -13.18
C LYS A 174 -10.48 6.31 -12.54
N TYR A 175 -11.59 6.72 -11.93
CA TYR A 175 -12.60 5.82 -11.40
C TYR A 175 -13.49 5.26 -12.52
N THR A 176 -13.73 3.95 -12.50
CA THR A 176 -14.53 3.21 -13.50
C THR A 176 -15.59 2.36 -12.77
N PRO A 177 -16.82 2.89 -12.55
CA PRO A 177 -17.88 2.20 -11.81
C PRO A 177 -18.31 0.86 -12.43
#